data_AF-A0A0J6S075-F1
#
_entry.id   AF-A0A0J6S075-F1
#
_cell.length_a   1.000
_cell.length_b   1.000
_cell.length_c   1.000
_cell.angle_alpha   90.00
_cell.angle_beta   90.00
_cell.angle_gamma   90.00
#
_symmetry.space_group_name_H-M   'P 1'
#
loop_
_entity.id
_entity.type
_entity.pdbx_description
1 polymer ?
#
loop_
_entity_poly.entity_id
_entity_poly.type
_entity_poly.pdbx_seq_one_letter_code
_entity_poly.pdbx_strand_id
1 'polypeptide(L)'
;RPTSINLMPCRYDTWGNILIRLEAVPYPIPLMVLSGQSETVDIPVTVRVAGTSPLTPVKVVTASAAPVRKAGPPGPPRGAGPIDTTALLHLFGAGTPPTGAQKLVATGGAQAWLYRERMYVRVQGDLVSPQPVASADAALGYRVYEFLRPASRLVAERGDGAETAITIEF
;
A
#
# COMPACT_ATOMS: atom_id res chain seq x y z
N ARG A 1 -3.14 18.69 36.92
CA ARG A 1 -3.47 17.26 37.11
C ARG A 1 -3.90 16.72 35.75
N PRO A 2 -3.30 15.66 35.21
CA PRO A 2 -3.73 15.10 33.93
C PRO A 2 -5.15 14.52 34.07
N THR A 3 -6.02 14.81 33.10
CA THR A 3 -7.37 14.22 33.01
C THR A 3 -7.39 13.25 31.84
N SER A 4 -7.70 11.98 32.09
CA SER A 4 -7.85 10.95 31.08
C SER A 4 -9.33 10.74 30.75
N ILE A 5 -9.66 10.68 29.46
CA ILE A 5 -11.00 10.35 28.97
C ILE A 5 -10.87 9.07 28.14
N ASN A 6 -11.63 8.03 28.50
CA ASN A 6 -11.70 6.78 27.74
C ASN A 6 -12.97 6.77 26.91
N LEU A 7 -12.82 6.51 25.61
CA LEU A 7 -13.92 6.42 24.65
C LEU A 7 -14.01 4.96 24.18
N MET A 8 -15.20 4.37 24.32
CA MET A 8 -15.47 3.00 23.87
C MET A 8 -16.72 3.01 22.99
N PRO A 9 -16.57 3.06 21.66
CA PRO A 9 -17.70 2.92 20.74
C PRO A 9 -18.40 1.58 20.95
N CYS A 10 -19.73 1.56 20.90
CA CYS A 10 -20.50 0.32 21.03
C CYS A 10 -20.39 -0.59 19.80
N ARG A 11 -19.86 -0.08 18.68
CA ARG A 11 -19.66 -0.80 17.42
C ARG A 11 -18.30 -0.48 16.81
N TYR A 12 -17.68 -1.48 16.19
CA TYR A 12 -16.33 -1.39 15.63
C TYR A 12 -16.24 -0.51 14.37
N ASP A 13 -17.36 -0.28 13.69
CA ASP A 13 -17.53 0.46 12.43
C ASP A 13 -18.14 1.86 12.62
N THR A 14 -17.94 2.49 13.79
CA THR A 14 -18.56 3.78 14.07
C THR A 14 -17.77 4.92 13.42
N TRP A 15 -18.43 5.68 12.53
CA TRP A 15 -17.91 6.94 12.00
C TRP A 15 -18.69 8.11 12.60
N GLY A 16 -17.98 9.10 13.15
CA GLY A 16 -18.63 10.26 13.75
C GLY A 16 -17.67 11.31 14.27
N ASN A 17 -18.20 12.51 14.48
CA ASN A 17 -17.47 13.64 15.04
C ASN A 17 -17.68 13.70 16.55
N ILE A 18 -16.60 13.85 17.31
CA ILE A 18 -16.67 14.16 18.74
C ILE A 18 -16.23 15.61 18.95
N LEU A 19 -17.13 16.42 19.50
CA LEU A 19 -16.87 17.80 19.87
C LEU A 19 -16.57 17.85 21.38
N ILE A 20 -15.33 18.16 21.74
CA ILE A 20 -14.94 18.38 23.13
C ILE A 20 -14.82 19.88 23.36
N ARG A 21 -15.52 20.37 24.39
CA ARG A 21 -15.38 21.74 24.89
C ARG A 21 -14.71 21.69 26.25
N LEU A 22 -13.58 22.40 26.37
CA LEU A 22 -12.92 22.56 27.66
C LEU A 22 -13.54 23.74 28.40
N GLU A 23 -13.69 23.60 29.71
CA GLU A 23 -14.11 24.71 30.57
C GLU A 23 -13.10 25.86 30.45
N ALA A 24 -13.59 27.09 30.27
CA ALA A 24 -12.80 28.30 30.02
C ALA A 24 -12.01 28.38 28.69
N VAL A 25 -12.24 27.47 27.72
CA VAL A 25 -11.71 27.60 26.34
C VAL A 25 -12.87 27.85 25.36
N PRO A 26 -12.89 28.99 24.64
CA PRO A 26 -14.03 29.36 23.79
C PRO A 26 -14.10 28.58 22.48
N TYR A 27 -13.00 27.96 22.06
CA TYR A 27 -12.93 27.20 20.80
C TYR A 27 -13.07 25.70 21.08
N PRO A 28 -14.04 25.00 20.46
CA PRO A 28 -14.13 23.55 20.56
C PRO A 28 -12.93 22.90 19.86
N ILE A 29 -12.45 21.78 20.39
CA ILE A 29 -11.43 20.97 19.73
C ILE A 29 -12.16 19.85 18.98
N PRO A 30 -12.20 19.87 17.64
CA PRO A 30 -12.80 18.80 16.87
C PRO A 30 -11.87 17.57 16.91
N LEU A 31 -12.41 16.43 17.35
CA LEU A 31 -11.72 15.15 17.29
C LEU A 31 -12.49 14.21 16.35
N MET A 32 -11.78 13.61 15.41
CA MET A 32 -12.32 12.56 14.55
C MET A 32 -11.95 11.20 15.13
N VAL A 33 -12.95 10.37 15.41
CA VAL A 33 -12.72 8.98 15.84
C VAL A 33 -12.87 8.08 14.64
N LEU A 34 -11.81 7.33 14.35
CA LEU A 34 -11.79 6.28 13.35
C LEU A 34 -11.52 4.95 14.07
N SER A 35 -12.58 4.22 14.41
CA SER A 35 -12.44 2.83 14.89
C SER A 35 -12.24 1.89 13.70
N GLY A 36 -11.57 0.76 13.96
CA GLY A 36 -10.98 -0.15 12.97
C GLY A 36 -11.83 -0.39 11.71
N GLN A 37 -11.13 -0.36 10.57
CA GLN A 37 -11.67 -0.61 9.24
C GLN A 37 -12.53 -1.87 9.27
N SER A 38 -13.80 -1.72 8.89
CA SER A 38 -14.66 -2.85 8.51
C SER A 38 -13.89 -3.77 7.57
N GLU A 39 -14.09 -5.07 7.71
CA GLU A 39 -13.43 -6.14 6.93
C GLU A 39 -13.60 -5.97 5.41
N THR A 40 -14.45 -5.06 4.96
CA THR A 40 -14.46 -4.53 3.60
C THR A 40 -14.78 -3.03 3.63
N VAL A 41 -13.76 -2.18 3.61
CA VAL A 41 -13.92 -0.78 3.22
C VAL A 41 -13.73 -0.72 1.70
N ASP A 42 -14.76 -0.28 0.97
CA ASP A 42 -14.63 0.09 -0.45
C ASP A 42 -13.75 1.34 -0.56
N ILE A 43 -12.44 1.13 -0.47
CA ILE A 43 -11.45 2.16 -0.74
C ILE A 43 -11.40 2.30 -2.26
N PRO A 44 -11.69 3.48 -2.84
CA PRO A 44 -11.46 3.70 -4.26
C PRO A 44 -9.96 3.62 -4.53
N VAL A 45 -9.48 2.48 -5.01
CA VAL A 45 -8.09 2.30 -5.43
C VAL A 45 -7.97 2.77 -6.88
N THR A 46 -7.30 3.90 -7.08
CA THR A 46 -6.91 4.31 -8.44
C THR A 46 -5.63 3.58 -8.83
N VAL A 47 -5.76 2.43 -9.50
CA VAL A 47 -4.60 1.71 -10.05
C VAL A 47 -4.16 2.39 -11.34
N ARG A 48 -2.93 2.89 -11.39
CA ARG A 48 -2.28 3.33 -12.64
C ARG A 48 -1.32 2.25 -13.11
N VAL A 49 -1.63 1.62 -14.24
CA VAL A 49 -0.74 0.67 -14.91
C VAL A 49 0.05 1.41 -15.98
N ALA A 50 1.38 1.39 -15.90
CA ALA A 50 2.22 1.92 -16.97
C ALA A 50 2.06 1.04 -18.22
N GLY A 51 1.45 1.58 -19.28
CA GLY A 51 1.28 0.88 -20.55
C GLY A 51 2.59 0.81 -21.33
N THR A 52 2.98 -0.38 -21.77
CA THR A 52 4.04 -0.54 -22.77
C THR A 52 3.49 -0.11 -24.13
N SER A 53 4.15 0.85 -24.79
CA SER A 53 3.75 1.31 -26.13
C SER A 53 3.76 0.14 -27.14
N PRO A 54 2.72 0.01 -27.99
CA PRO A 54 2.69 -1.01 -29.04
C PRO A 54 3.79 -0.84 -30.11
N LEU A 55 4.52 0.28 -30.09
CA LEU A 55 5.68 0.54 -30.95
C LEU A 55 6.98 -0.03 -30.40
N THR A 56 6.97 -0.66 -29.23
CA THR A 56 8.14 -1.34 -28.69
C THR A 56 8.36 -2.63 -29.50
N PRO A 57 9.50 -2.83 -30.17
CA PRO A 57 9.73 -4.04 -30.96
C PRO A 57 9.70 -5.27 -30.04
N VAL A 58 8.60 -6.01 -30.10
CA VAL A 58 8.46 -7.31 -29.43
C VAL A 58 9.28 -8.32 -30.22
N LYS A 59 10.33 -8.86 -29.61
CA LYS A 59 11.02 -10.04 -30.13
C LYS A 59 10.05 -11.22 -30.00
N VAL A 60 9.41 -11.58 -31.12
CA VAL A 60 8.50 -12.73 -31.19
C VAL A 60 9.32 -13.99 -30.89
N VAL A 61 9.15 -14.54 -29.68
CA VAL A 61 9.63 -15.87 -29.37
C VAL A 61 8.61 -16.83 -29.97
N THR A 62 9.07 -17.64 -30.93
CA THR A 62 8.27 -18.71 -31.54
C THR A 62 7.85 -19.71 -30.47
N ALA A 63 6.57 -19.69 -30.10
CA ALA A 63 5.99 -20.72 -29.26
C ALA A 63 5.91 -22.02 -30.07
N SER A 64 6.73 -23.01 -29.69
CA SER A 64 6.61 -24.37 -30.20
C SER A 64 5.27 -24.97 -29.74
N ALA A 65 4.49 -25.47 -30.68
CA ALA A 65 3.18 -26.05 -30.44
C ALA A 65 3.30 -27.38 -29.68
N ALA A 66 2.96 -27.37 -28.39
CA ALA A 66 2.72 -28.59 -27.64
C ALA A 66 1.24 -29.03 -27.82
N PRO A 67 0.97 -30.31 -28.10
CA PRO A 67 -0.39 -30.79 -28.38
C PRO A 67 -1.27 -30.83 -27.12
N VAL A 68 -2.50 -30.32 -27.27
CA VAL A 68 -3.56 -30.34 -26.26
C VAL A 68 -3.98 -31.79 -25.97
N ARG A 69 -3.71 -32.29 -24.76
CA ARG A 69 -4.25 -33.58 -24.29
C ARG A 69 -5.64 -33.38 -23.69
N LYS A 70 -6.62 -34.11 -24.25
CA LYS A 70 -7.98 -34.27 -23.72
C LYS A 70 -7.96 -35.09 -22.42
N ALA A 71 -8.80 -34.65 -21.47
CA ALA A 71 -9.38 -35.36 -20.32
C ALA A 71 -8.42 -36.14 -19.39
N GLY A 72 -8.11 -35.54 -18.23
CA GLY A 72 -7.58 -36.22 -17.04
C GLY A 72 -8.52 -36.00 -15.82
N PRO A 73 -8.35 -36.75 -14.71
CA PRO A 73 -9.29 -36.81 -13.58
C PRO A 73 -9.42 -35.46 -12.83
N PRO A 74 -10.40 -35.32 -11.90
CA PRO A 74 -10.63 -34.06 -11.20
C PRO A 74 -9.35 -33.59 -10.51
N GLY A 75 -8.90 -32.40 -10.87
CA GLY A 75 -7.72 -31.79 -10.28
C GLY A 75 -7.90 -31.56 -8.78
N PRO A 76 -6.79 -31.43 -8.02
CA PRO A 76 -6.82 -31.15 -6.59
C PRO A 76 -7.62 -29.88 -6.28
N PRO A 77 -8.16 -29.74 -5.04
CA PRO A 77 -9.01 -28.62 -4.67
C PRO A 77 -8.34 -27.31 -5.05
N ARG A 78 -9.15 -26.41 -5.59
CA ARG A 78 -8.80 -25.07 -6.09
C ARG A 78 -8.04 -24.31 -4.99
N GLY A 79 -6.73 -24.54 -4.91
CA GLY A 79 -5.83 -23.78 -4.07
C GLY A 79 -5.98 -22.32 -4.44
N ALA A 80 -6.03 -21.45 -3.42
CA ALA A 80 -6.16 -20.02 -3.56
C ALA A 80 -5.40 -19.54 -4.80
N GLY A 81 -6.13 -18.94 -5.75
CA GLY A 81 -5.52 -18.36 -6.94
C GLY A 81 -4.39 -17.40 -6.55
N PRO A 82 -3.51 -17.04 -7.50
CA PRO A 82 -2.41 -16.11 -7.21
C PRO A 82 -2.97 -14.90 -6.46
N ILE A 83 -2.54 -14.74 -5.20
CA ILE A 83 -2.97 -13.62 -4.36
C ILE A 83 -2.59 -12.36 -5.11
N ASP A 84 -3.59 -11.50 -5.38
CA ASP A 84 -3.34 -10.22 -6.00
C ASP A 84 -2.50 -9.38 -5.04
N THR A 85 -1.21 -9.28 -5.33
CA THR A 85 -0.22 -8.59 -4.50
C THR A 85 -0.49 -7.09 -4.44
N THR A 86 -1.24 -6.56 -5.42
CA THR A 86 -1.74 -5.19 -5.49
C THR A 86 -2.81 -4.94 -4.43
N ALA A 87 -3.66 -5.94 -4.17
CA ALA A 87 -4.72 -5.84 -3.16
C ALA A 87 -4.14 -5.66 -1.75
N LEU A 88 -2.86 -6.02 -1.52
CA LEU A 88 -2.19 -5.89 -0.23
C LEU A 88 -1.63 -4.48 0.04
N LEU A 89 -1.66 -3.56 -0.95
CA LEU A 89 -1.06 -2.24 -0.82
C LEU A 89 -1.60 -1.46 0.39
N HIS A 90 -2.90 -1.57 0.68
CA HIS A 90 -3.52 -0.89 1.82
C HIS A 90 -2.89 -1.27 3.17
N LEU A 91 -2.48 -2.54 3.35
CA LEU A 91 -1.83 -3.02 4.58
C LEU A 91 -0.45 -2.38 4.77
N PHE A 92 0.34 -2.30 3.69
CA PHE A 92 1.64 -1.63 3.72
C PHE A 92 1.50 -0.12 3.88
N GLY A 93 0.46 0.50 3.29
CA GLY A 93 0.14 1.91 3.46
C GLY A 93 -0.23 2.27 4.91
N ALA A 94 -0.94 1.38 5.60
CA ALA A 94 -1.24 1.48 7.03
C ALA A 94 -0.02 1.23 7.94
N GLY A 95 1.10 0.75 7.39
CA GLY A 95 2.28 0.37 8.15
C GLY A 95 2.14 -0.95 8.91
N THR A 96 1.11 -1.74 8.60
CA THR A 96 0.81 -3.05 9.19
C THR A 96 0.99 -4.14 8.12
N PRO A 97 2.25 -4.48 7.75
CA PRO A 97 2.50 -5.46 6.70
C PRO A 97 1.99 -6.86 7.11
N PRO A 98 1.60 -7.71 6.15
CA PRO A 98 1.15 -9.08 6.42
C PRO A 98 2.26 -9.94 7.03
N THR A 99 1.86 -11.00 7.73
CA THR A 99 2.78 -11.98 8.30
C THR A 99 3.67 -12.60 7.22
N GLY A 100 4.99 -12.63 7.46
CA GLY A 100 5.97 -13.10 6.50
C GLY A 100 6.58 -12.01 5.61
N ALA A 101 6.15 -10.75 5.76
CA ALA A 101 6.86 -9.62 5.17
C ALA A 101 8.15 -9.32 5.94
N GLN A 102 9.28 -9.22 5.23
CA GLN A 102 10.56 -8.83 5.78
C GLN A 102 10.67 -7.31 5.75
N LYS A 103 10.90 -6.68 6.89
CA LYS A 103 11.15 -5.24 6.95
C LYS A 103 12.57 -4.93 6.46
N LEU A 104 12.69 -3.97 5.56
CA LEU A 104 13.96 -3.48 5.03
C LEU A 104 14.36 -2.19 5.74
N VAL A 105 15.67 -1.90 5.77
CA VAL A 105 16.18 -0.64 6.30
C VAL A 105 16.07 0.41 5.20
N ALA A 106 15.39 1.51 5.49
CA ALA A 106 15.21 2.61 4.55
C ALA A 106 15.56 3.95 5.19
N THR A 107 16.20 4.83 4.44
CA THR A 107 16.54 6.20 4.84
C THR A 107 15.49 7.21 4.34
N GLY A 108 15.65 8.50 4.65
CA GLY A 108 14.78 9.55 4.09
C GLY A 108 13.34 9.55 4.62
N GLY A 109 13.08 8.88 5.75
CA GLY A 109 11.74 8.79 6.35
C GLY A 109 10.80 7.79 5.67
N ALA A 110 11.31 6.98 4.75
CA ALA A 110 10.57 5.91 4.10
C ALA A 110 10.52 4.65 4.98
N GLN A 111 9.54 3.80 4.71
CA GLN A 111 9.48 2.44 5.24
C GLN A 111 9.38 1.46 4.09
N ALA A 112 10.13 0.37 4.13
CA ALA A 112 10.17 -0.60 3.05
C ALA A 112 10.04 -2.03 3.58
N TRP A 113 9.44 -2.89 2.76
CA TRP A 113 9.26 -4.31 3.05
C TRP A 113 9.44 -5.15 1.80
N LEU A 114 9.93 -6.37 1.98
CA LEU A 114 9.96 -7.41 0.97
C LEU A 114 8.91 -8.46 1.31
N TYR A 115 8.02 -8.77 0.37
CA TYR A 115 7.02 -9.81 0.55
C TYR A 115 6.77 -10.51 -0.79
N ARG A 116 6.93 -11.84 -0.81
CA ARG A 116 6.74 -12.68 -2.00
C ARG A 116 7.47 -12.13 -3.25
N GLU A 117 8.76 -11.83 -3.08
CA GLU A 117 9.65 -11.29 -4.12
C GLU A 117 9.32 -9.88 -4.61
N ARG A 118 8.33 -9.23 -3.99
CA ARG A 118 7.94 -7.86 -4.32
C ARG A 118 8.34 -6.91 -3.21
N MET A 119 8.76 -5.72 -3.61
CA MET A 119 9.14 -4.67 -2.68
C MET A 119 8.00 -3.67 -2.55
N TYR A 120 7.64 -3.36 -1.31
CA TYR A 120 6.63 -2.38 -0.95
C TYR A 120 7.29 -1.23 -0.22
N VAL A 121 7.07 -0.01 -0.68
CA VAL A 121 7.70 1.18 -0.10
C VAL A 121 6.65 2.22 0.21
N ARG A 122 6.60 2.63 1.48
CA ARG A 122 5.75 3.69 2.01
C ARG A 122 6.60 4.95 2.18
N VAL A 123 6.20 6.01 1.50
CA VAL A 123 6.86 7.33 1.51
C VAL A 123 5.84 8.42 1.77
N GLN A 124 6.29 9.55 2.30
CA GLN A 124 5.46 10.74 2.46
C GLN A 124 5.67 11.63 1.23
N GLY A 125 4.62 11.84 0.43
CA GLY A 125 4.71 12.52 -0.86
C GLY A 125 4.72 11.56 -2.06
N ASP A 126 5.17 12.08 -3.20
CA ASP A 126 5.08 11.42 -4.49
C ASP A 126 6.44 10.83 -4.93
N LEU A 127 6.46 9.56 -5.27
CA LEU A 127 7.64 8.90 -5.84
C LEU A 127 7.87 9.39 -7.28
N VAL A 128 9.07 9.91 -7.53
CA VAL A 128 9.54 10.37 -8.83
C VAL A 128 10.23 9.25 -9.61
N SER A 129 11.07 8.46 -8.94
CA SER A 129 11.88 7.41 -9.58
C SER A 129 12.32 6.33 -8.58
N PRO A 130 12.47 5.06 -9.01
CA PRO A 130 12.11 4.47 -10.31
C PRO A 130 10.59 4.26 -10.44
N GLN A 131 10.13 3.91 -11.64
CA GLN A 131 8.70 3.74 -11.88
C GLN A 131 8.12 2.52 -11.12
N PRO A 132 7.09 2.72 -10.28
CA PRO A 132 6.42 1.64 -9.59
C PRO A 132 5.47 0.89 -10.53
N VAL A 133 5.12 -0.33 -10.16
CA VAL A 133 4.14 -1.15 -10.89
C VAL A 133 2.72 -0.88 -10.44
N ALA A 134 2.55 -0.54 -9.16
CA ALA A 134 1.29 -0.08 -8.61
C ALA A 134 1.54 0.90 -7.47
N SER A 135 0.52 1.69 -7.15
CA SER A 135 0.54 2.64 -6.05
C SER A 135 -0.83 2.74 -5.39
N ALA A 136 -0.85 3.04 -4.09
CA ALA A 136 -2.07 3.38 -3.37
C ALA A 136 -1.83 4.54 -2.41
N ASP A 137 -2.84 5.39 -2.24
CA ASP A 137 -2.81 6.44 -1.22
C ASP A 137 -3.01 5.84 0.18
N ALA A 138 -2.34 6.43 1.17
CA ALA A 138 -2.44 6.07 2.57
C ALA A 138 -2.72 7.30 3.43
N ALA A 139 -3.06 7.07 4.70
CA ALA A 139 -3.38 8.15 5.63
C ALA A 139 -2.19 9.11 5.83
N LEU A 140 -2.50 10.38 6.15
CA LEU A 140 -1.52 11.41 6.52
C LEU A 140 -0.55 11.80 5.38
N GLY A 141 -0.99 11.72 4.12
CA GLY A 141 -0.18 12.12 2.95
C GLY A 141 0.93 11.13 2.62
N TYR A 142 0.84 9.90 3.14
CA TYR A 142 1.69 8.82 2.71
C TYR A 142 1.14 8.17 1.45
N ARG A 143 2.02 7.67 0.62
CA ARG A 143 1.70 6.83 -0.51
C ARG A 143 2.56 5.58 -0.46
N VAL A 144 1.98 4.46 -0.87
CA VAL A 144 2.66 3.18 -0.94
C VAL A 144 2.83 2.74 -2.38
N TYR A 145 3.98 2.16 -2.67
CA TYR A 145 4.41 1.78 -4.01
C TYR A 145 4.85 0.33 -4.04
N GLU A 146 4.46 -0.37 -5.09
CA GLU A 146 4.84 -1.76 -5.36
C GLU A 146 5.88 -1.81 -6.48
N PHE A 147 6.93 -2.60 -6.27
CA PHE A 147 7.95 -2.87 -7.27
C PHE A 147 8.09 -4.37 -7.49
N LEU A 148 8.15 -4.76 -8.77
CA LEU A 148 8.44 -6.14 -9.18
C LEU A 148 9.87 -6.56 -8.86
N ARG A 149 10.80 -5.61 -8.78
CA ARG A 149 12.21 -5.85 -8.45
C ARG A 149 12.65 -4.89 -7.34
N PRO A 150 13.40 -5.36 -6.34
CA PRO A 150 13.97 -4.48 -5.33
C PRO A 150 14.83 -3.38 -5.97
N ALA A 151 14.66 -2.15 -5.50
CA ALA A 151 15.43 -1.00 -5.93
C ALA A 151 16.09 -0.36 -4.71
N SER A 152 17.40 -0.13 -4.77
CA SER A 152 18.20 0.37 -3.64
C SER A 152 18.12 1.87 -3.50
N ARG A 153 17.78 2.58 -4.58
CA ARG A 153 17.72 4.04 -4.61
C ARG A 153 16.40 4.49 -5.20
N LEU A 154 15.71 5.33 -4.45
CA LEU A 154 14.45 5.94 -4.83
C LEU A 154 14.58 7.46 -4.67
N VAL A 155 13.76 8.20 -5.40
CA VAL A 155 13.62 9.65 -5.28
C VAL A 155 12.14 9.93 -5.08
N ALA A 156 11.81 10.67 -4.02
CA ALA A 156 10.46 11.13 -3.73
C ALA A 156 10.44 12.65 -3.63
N GLU A 157 9.41 13.26 -4.17
CA GLU A 157 9.10 14.67 -4.05
C GLU A 157 8.14 14.86 -2.87
N ARG A 158 8.54 15.70 -1.93
CA ARG A 158 7.64 16.25 -0.93
C ARG A 158 6.89 17.39 -1.63
N GLY A 159 5.57 17.50 -1.45
CA GLY A 159 4.70 18.42 -2.23
C GLY A 159 5.03 19.92 -2.18
N ASP A 160 6.15 20.31 -1.57
CA ASP A 160 6.81 21.62 -1.65
C ASP A 160 7.83 21.72 -2.81
N GLY A 161 7.95 20.67 -3.63
CA GLY A 161 8.92 20.58 -4.73
C GLY A 161 10.31 20.09 -4.29
N ALA A 162 10.51 19.77 -3.01
CA ALA A 162 11.79 19.28 -2.52
C ALA A 162 11.93 17.77 -2.77
N GLU A 163 12.95 17.39 -3.54
CA GLU A 163 13.30 15.99 -3.75
C GLU A 163 14.10 15.42 -2.56
N THR A 164 13.70 14.24 -2.11
CA THR A 164 14.38 13.45 -1.08
C THR A 164 14.85 12.14 -1.69
N ALA A 165 16.16 11.90 -1.61
CA ALA A 165 16.72 10.61 -1.96
C ALA A 165 16.50 9.61 -0.81
N ILE A 166 16.01 8.43 -1.15
CA ILE A 166 15.77 7.32 -0.23
C ILE A 166 16.68 6.17 -0.64
N THR A 167 17.39 5.61 0.33
CA THR A 167 18.23 4.42 0.15
C THR A 167 17.61 3.25 0.91
N ILE A 168 17.54 2.10 0.26
CA ILE A 168 17.04 0.85 0.82
C ILE A 168 18.17 -0.17 0.84
N GLU A 169 18.38 -0.78 2.00
CA GLU A 169 19.30 -1.90 2.21
C GLU A 169 18.50 -3.21 2.33
N PHE A 170 19.01 -4.25 1.65
CA PHE A 170 18.39 -5.58 1.59
C PHE A 170 19.29 -6.65 2.18
#